data_AF-A0A6M0F2N1-F1
#
_entry.id   AF-A0A6M0F2N1-F1
#
_cell.length_a   1.000
_cell.length_b   1.000
_cell.length_c   1.000
_cell.angle_alpha   90.00
_cell.angle_beta   90.00
_cell.angle_gamma   90.00
#
_symmetry.space_group_name_H-M   'P 1'
#
loop_
_entity.id
_entity.type
_entity.pdbx_description
1 polymer ?
#
loop_
_entity_poly.entity_id
_entity_poly.type
_entity_poly.pdbx_seq_one_letter_code
_entity_poly.pdbx_strand_id
1 'polypeptide(L)' 'MEINQQLETIRQQHAPWLMELESLAVNALITDNWKDLFNCIYEKMEQLDQQTMEQS' A
#
# COMPACT_ATOMS: atom_id res chain seq x y z
N MET A 1 15.42 17.75 -11.91
CA MET A 1 16.03 16.79 -10.96
C MET A 1 15.13 16.53 -9.76
N GLU A 2 14.41 17.52 -9.22
CA GLU A 2 13.51 17.34 -8.04
C GLU A 2 12.39 16.31 -8.20
N ILE A 3 11.74 16.22 -9.37
CA ILE A 3 10.61 15.30 -9.58
C ILE A 3 11.02 13.83 -9.41
N ASN A 4 12.20 13.45 -9.91
CA ASN A 4 12.68 12.08 -9.79
C ASN A 4 12.96 11.72 -8.33
N GLN A 5 13.46 12.68 -7.55
CA GLN A 5 13.75 12.48 -6.13
C GLN A 5 12.46 12.36 -5.29
N GLN A 6 11.44 13.16 -5.59
CA GLN A 6 10.12 13.04 -4.97
C GLN A 6 9.46 11.68 -5.28
N LEU A 7 9.57 11.22 -6.53
CA LEU A 7 9.07 9.90 -6.93
C LEU A 7 9.80 8.76 -6.21
N GLU A 8 11.12 8.87 -6.02
CA GLU A 8 11.88 7.89 -5.24
C GLU A 8 11.46 7.86 -3.77
N THR A 9 11.22 9.02 -3.16
CA THR A 9 10.72 9.11 -1.78
C THR A 9 9.35 8.46 -1.64
N ILE A 10 8.41 8.76 -2.53
CA ILE A 10 7.07 8.14 -2.54
C ILE A 10 7.22 6.62 -2.69
N ARG A 11 8.05 6.16 -3.63
CA ARG A 11 8.30 4.73 -3.80
C ARG A 11 8.84 4.07 -2.55
N GLN A 12 9.82 4.67 -1.88
CA GLN A 12 10.38 4.14 -0.64
C GLN A 12 9.37 4.12 0.50
N GLN A 13 8.54 5.17 0.62
CA GLN A 13 7.49 5.27 1.64
C GLN A 13 6.43 4.17 1.48
N HIS A 14 6.08 3.80 0.24
CA HIS A 14 5.05 2.80 -0.05
C HIS A 14 5.62 1.39 -0.27
N ALA A 15 6.93 1.22 -0.41
CA ALA A 15 7.58 -0.06 -0.68
C ALA A 15 7.19 -1.17 0.33
N PRO A 16 7.17 -0.94 1.66
CA PRO A 16 6.80 -1.99 2.61
C PRO A 16 5.38 -2.52 2.39
N TRP A 17 4.42 -1.62 2.16
CA TRP A 17 3.04 -1.99 1.90
C TRP A 17 2.88 -2.73 0.57
N LEU A 18 3.62 -2.32 -0.47
CA LEU A 18 3.60 -3.01 -1.77
C LEU A 18 4.15 -4.44 -1.68
N MET A 19 5.21 -4.64 -0.90
CA MET A 19 5.77 -5.99 -0.66
C MET A 19 4.80 -6.88 0.11
N GLU A 20 4.12 -6.35 1.11
CA GLU A 20 3.09 -7.07 1.86
C GLU A 20 1.91 -7.43 0.95
N LEU A 21 1.43 -6.47 0.15
CA LEU A 21 0.35 -6.67 -0.82
C LEU A 21 0.69 -7.78 -1.83
N GLU A 22 1.92 -7.79 -2.37
CA GLU A 22 2.40 -8.83 -3.27
C GLU A 22 2.38 -10.20 -2.58
N SER A 23 2.89 -10.29 -1.34
CA SER A 23 2.89 -11.54 -0.57
C SER A 23 1.48 -12.08 -0.33
N LEU A 24 0.54 -11.21 0.06
CA LEU A 24 -0.85 -11.56 0.28
C LEU A 24 -1.55 -11.98 -1.02
N ALA A 25 -1.24 -11.34 -2.15
CA ALA A 25 -1.80 -11.70 -3.44
C ALA A 25 -1.33 -13.08 -3.90
N VAL A 26 -0.04 -13.38 -3.74
CA VAL A 26 0.51 -14.72 -4.03
C VAL A 26 -0.15 -15.78 -3.14
N ASN A 27 -0.30 -15.50 -1.84
CA ASN A 27 -0.95 -16.43 -0.93
C ASN A 27 -2.44 -16.65 -1.29
N ALA A 28 -3.16 -15.57 -1.64
CA ALA A 28 -4.56 -15.66 -2.04
C ALA A 28 -4.74 -16.49 -3.33
N LEU A 29 -3.84 -16.33 -4.31
CA LEU A 29 -3.84 -17.14 -5.53
C LEU A 29 -3.61 -18.63 -5.26
N ILE A 30 -2.85 -18.97 -4.22
CA ILE A 30 -2.57 -20.37 -3.83
C ILE A 30 -3.72 -20.97 -3.01
N THR A 31 -4.33 -20.17 -2.13
CA THR A 31 -5.25 -20.65 -1.09
C THR A 31 -6.73 -20.33 -1.36
N ASP A 32 -7.02 -19.52 -2.37
CA ASP A 32 -8.33 -18.89 -2.64
C ASP A 32 -8.89 -18.08 -1.45
N ASN A 33 -8.02 -17.67 -0.52
CA ASN A 33 -8.39 -16.80 0.59
C ASN A 33 -7.96 -15.35 0.32
N TRP A 34 -8.93 -14.53 -0.05
CA TRP A 34 -8.73 -13.14 -0.45
C TRP A 34 -8.92 -12.12 0.69
N LYS A 35 -9.38 -12.58 1.85
CA LYS A 35 -9.79 -11.69 2.95
C LYS A 35 -8.65 -10.78 3.42
N ASP A 36 -7.48 -11.36 3.64
CA ASP A 36 -6.33 -10.62 4.18
C ASP A 36 -5.77 -9.63 3.15
N LEU A 37 -5.82 -9.98 1.85
CA LEU A 37 -5.47 -9.05 0.77
C LEU A 37 -6.39 -7.83 0.76
N PHE A 38 -7.72 -8.05 0.80
CA PHE A 38 -8.67 -6.94 0.78
C PHE A 38 -8.55 -6.05 2.02
N ASN A 39 -8.37 -6.65 3.20
CA ASN A 39 -8.13 -5.89 4.43
C ASN A 39 -6.89 -4.99 4.30
N CYS A 40 -5.77 -5.54 3.81
CA CYS A 40 -4.54 -4.79 3.59
C CYS A 40 -4.73 -3.58 2.63
N ILE A 41 -5.57 -3.73 1.61
CA ILE A 41 -5.93 -2.63 0.69
C ILE A 41 -6.77 -1.58 1.40
N TYR A 42 -7.82 -1.98 2.12
CA TYR A 42 -8.73 -1.05 2.79
C TYR A 42 -8.04 -0.27 3.91
N GLU A 43 -7.22 -0.93 4.73
CA GLU A 43 -6.43 -0.27 5.77
C GLU A 43 -5.50 0.80 5.17
N LYS A 44 -4.91 0.53 4.00
CA LYS A 44 -4.06 1.53 3.34
C LYS A 44 -4.85 2.73 2.83
N MET A 45 -6.03 2.50 2.26
CA MET A 45 -6.90 3.58 1.80
C MET A 45 -7.35 4.46 2.98
N GLU A 46 -7.71 3.85 4.11
CA GLU A 46 -8.10 4.58 5.33
C GLU A 46 -6.95 5.43 5.88
N GLN A 47 -5.73 4.89 5.94
CA GLN A 47 -4.54 5.66 6.36
C GLN A 47 -4.28 6.87 5.46
N LEU A 48 -4.45 6.70 4.14
CA LEU A 48 -4.25 7.79 3.17
C LEU A 48 -5.32 8.86 3.29
N ASP A 49 -6.57 8.47 3.56
CA ASP A 49 -7.69 9.40 3.78
C ASP A 49 -7.45 10.24 5.05
N GLN A 50 -7.06 9.60 6.15
CA GLN A 50 -6.71 10.27 7.41
C GLN A 50 -5.56 11.27 7.23
N GLN A 51 -4.50 10.88 6.52
CA GLN A 51 -3.37 11.77 6.22
C GLN A 51 -3.78 12.99 5.37
N THR A 52 -4.76 12.81 4.48
CA THR A 52 -5.27 13.91 3.64
C THR A 52 -6.14 14.87 4.45
N MET A 53 -6.96 14.34 5.36
CA MET A 53 -7.80 15.15 6.26
C MET A 53 -6.98 15.95 7.29
N GLU A 54 -5.90 15.40 7.85
CA GLU A 54 -5.04 16.11 8.82
C GLU A 54 -4.19 17.22 8.19
N GLN A 55 -4.00 17.19 6.86
CA GLN A 55 -3.24 18.20 6.10
C GLN A 55 -4.11 19.32 5.51
N SER A 56 -5.44 19.24 5.69
CA SER A 56 -6.45 20.19 5.17
C SER A 56 -6.86 21.21 6.22
#